data_AF-A0A550J6R4-F1
#
_entry.id   AF-A0A550J6R4-F1
#
_cell.length_a   1.000
_cell.length_b   1.000
_cell.length_c   1.000
_cell.angle_alpha   90.00
_cell.angle_beta   90.00
_cell.angle_gamma   90.00
#
_symmetry.space_group_name_H-M   'P 1'
#
loop_
_entity.id
_entity.type
_entity.pdbx_description
1 polymer ?
#
loop_
_entity_poly.entity_id
_entity_poly.type
_entity_poly.pdbx_seq_one_letter_code
_entity_poly.pdbx_strand_id
1 'polypeptide(L)' 'MTTKYRFSNFRITLRAKDHNPPHVHLMGPDFEAVISLMTLAVMDGSAPTKVLRHALKWIADNREELMEQWHALHG' A
#
# COMPACT_ATOMS: atom_id res chain seq x y z
N MET A 1 -5.23 -1.68 -11.79
CA MET A 1 -5.16 -1.87 -10.32
C MET A 1 -4.64 -3.27 -10.10
N THR A 2 -3.42 -3.40 -9.59
CA THR A 2 -2.77 -4.71 -9.42
C THR A 2 -2.65 -5.01 -7.94
N THR A 3 -3.21 -6.15 -7.51
CA THR A 3 -3.06 -6.63 -6.13
C THR A 3 -1.66 -7.18 -5.98
N LYS A 4 -0.89 -6.64 -5.02
CA LYS A 4 0.49 -7.04 -4.73
C LYS A 4 0.56 -8.00 -3.56
N TYR A 5 -0.35 -7.84 -2.61
CA TYR A 5 -0.50 -8.74 -1.49
C TYR A 5 -1.96 -8.96 -1.15
N ARG A 6 -2.31 -10.19 -0.79
CA ARG A 6 -3.62 -10.54 -0.26
C ARG A 6 -3.42 -11.33 1.02
N PHE A 7 -4.03 -10.85 2.08
CA PHE A 7 -4.16 -11.55 3.36
C PHE A 7 -5.65 -11.68 3.70
N SER A 8 -6.01 -12.68 4.49
CA SER A 8 -7.40 -13.09 4.79
C SER A 8 -8.45 -11.96 4.74
N ASN A 9 -8.19 -10.85 5.43
CA ASN A 9 -9.10 -9.71 5.57
C ASN A 9 -8.59 -8.39 4.96
N PHE A 10 -7.50 -8.37 4.20
CA PHE A 10 -7.06 -7.14 3.51
C PHE A 10 -6.19 -7.42 2.29
N ARG A 11 -6.05 -6.42 1.43
CA ARG A 11 -5.15 -6.47 0.27
C ARG A 11 -4.39 -5.17 0.13
N ILE A 12 -3.19 -5.27 -0.43
CA ILE A 12 -2.35 -4.13 -0.79
C ILE A 12 -2.30 -4.06 -2.31
N THR A 13 -2.59 -2.89 -2.87
CA THR A 13 -2.61 -2.68 -4.32
C THR A 13 -1.87 -1.42 -4.73
N LEU A 14 -1.27 -1.48 -5.91
CA LEU A 14 -0.82 -0.31 -6.66
C LEU A 14 -1.87 0.03 -7.72
N ARG A 15 -2.28 1.30 -7.80
CA ARG A 15 -3.18 1.79 -8.87
C ARG A 15 -2.33 2.53 -9.91
N ALA A 16 -2.78 2.50 -11.16
CA ALA A 16 -2.06 3.06 -12.31
C ALA A 16 -2.43 4.53 -12.60
N LYS A 17 -3.41 5.07 -11.87
CA LYS A 17 -3.83 6.47 -11.94
C LYS A 17 -3.47 7.20 -10.64
N ASP A 18 -2.50 6.68 -9.89
CA ASP A 18 -2.05 7.33 -8.67
C ASP A 18 -1.18 8.54 -9.04
N HIS A 19 -1.01 9.45 -8.07
CA HIS A 19 -0.19 10.64 -8.22
C HIS A 19 0.93 10.64 -7.17
N ASN A 20 1.93 11.50 -7.37
CA ASN A 20 2.98 11.72 -6.38
C ASN A 20 2.39 12.14 -5.02
N PRO A 21 2.98 11.70 -3.89
CA PRO A 21 4.15 10.82 -3.78
C PRO A 21 3.82 9.32 -3.95
N PRO A 22 4.83 8.45 -4.20
CA PRO A 22 4.62 7.01 -4.32
C PRO A 22 3.93 6.40 -3.09
N HIS A 23 2.83 5.67 -3.33
CA HIS A 23 2.01 5.10 -2.27
C HIS A 23 1.35 3.78 -2.70
N VAL A 24 0.86 3.02 -1.71
CA VAL A 24 0.03 1.83 -1.90
C VAL A 24 -1.30 1.99 -1.18
N HIS A 25 -2.32 1.32 -1.70
CA HIS A 25 -3.65 1.28 -1.12
C HIS A 25 -3.83 -0.01 -0.33
N LEU A 26 -4.12 0.10 0.95
CA LEU A 26 -4.50 -0.97 1.85
C LEU A 26 -6.03 -0.99 1.98
N MET A 27 -6.68 -2.05 1.52
CA MET A 27 -8.14 -2.20 1.58
C MET A 27 -8.54 -3.45 2.34
N GLY A 28 -9.44 -3.29 3.31
CA GLY A 28 -10.19 -4.37 3.95
C GLY A 28 -11.69 -4.29 3.64
N PRO A 29 -12.53 -5.06 4.36
CA PRO A 29 -13.98 -5.01 4.21
C PRO A 29 -14.59 -3.65 4.56
N ASP A 30 -14.14 -3.07 5.68
CA ASP A 30 -14.76 -1.88 6.28
C ASP A 30 -13.76 -0.72 6.45
N PHE A 31 -12.59 -0.82 5.82
CA PHE A 31 -11.53 0.17 5.96
C PHE A 31 -10.68 0.28 4.70
N GLU A 32 -10.15 1.47 4.48
CA GLU A 32 -9.19 1.79 3.44
C GLU A 32 -8.16 2.76 3.99
N ALA A 33 -6.90 2.54 3.66
CA ALA A 33 -5.80 3.42 4.03
C ALA A 33 -4.80 3.55 2.88
N VAL A 34 -4.23 4.73 2.73
CA VAL A 34 -3.15 5.02 1.79
C VAL A 34 -1.85 5.08 2.56
N ILE A 35 -0.84 4.32 2.15
CA ILE A 35 0.45 4.24 2.85
C ILE A 35 1.56 4.73 1.91
N SER A 36 2.35 5.69 2.38
CA SER A 36 3.51 6.20 1.65
C SER A 36 4.60 5.13 1.54
N LEU A 37 5.11 4.90 0.34
CA LEU A 37 6.31 4.08 0.13
C LEU A 37 7.60 4.83 0.50
N MET A 38 7.53 6.16 0.71
CA MET A 38 8.69 6.97 1.12
C MET A 38 8.88 6.96 2.63
N THR A 39 7.81 7.15 3.39
CA THR A 39 7.87 7.33 4.85
C THR A 39 7.30 6.15 5.64
N LEU A 40 6.62 5.20 4.97
CA LEU A 40 5.84 4.14 5.62
C LEU A 40 4.78 4.67 6.59
N ALA A 41 4.34 5.91 6.40
CA ALA A 41 3.26 6.52 7.15
C ALA A 41 1.92 6.36 6.41
N VAL A 42 0.84 6.25 7.18
CA VAL A 42 -0.53 6.39 6.63
C VAL A 42 -0.72 7.85 6.24
N MET A 43 -1.05 8.09 4.97
CA MET A 43 -1.28 9.41 4.41
C MET A 43 -2.75 9.79 4.43
N ASP A 44 -3.64 8.82 4.22
CA ASP A 44 -5.08 9.01 4.19
C ASP A 44 -5.80 7.74 4.65
N GLY A 45 -7.02 7.92 5.14
CA GLY A 45 -7.86 6.85 5.66
C GLY A 45 -7.35 6.25 6.97
N SER A 46 -7.81 5.05 7.28
CA SER A 46 -7.45 4.35 8.50
C SER A 46 -7.62 2.85 8.35
N ALA A 47 -6.94 2.08 9.20
CA ALA A 47 -7.14 0.63 9.29
C ALA A 47 -6.88 0.18 10.73
N PRO A 48 -7.45 -0.96 11.16
CA PRO A 48 -7.20 -1.50 12.49
C PRO A 48 -5.69 -1.67 12.75
N THR A 49 -5.23 -1.34 13.96
CA THR A 49 -3.80 -1.34 14.33
C THR A 49 -3.09 -2.66 14.01
N LYS A 50 -3.76 -3.80 14.21
CA LYS A 50 -3.21 -5.13 13.87
C LYS A 50 -2.98 -5.30 12.37
N VAL A 51 -3.91 -4.80 11.54
CA VAL A 51 -3.78 -4.82 10.09
C VAL A 51 -2.66 -3.89 9.64
N LEU A 52 -2.64 -2.65 10.15
CA LEU A 52 -1.57 -1.70 9.81
C LEU A 52 -0.19 -2.26 10.13
N ARG A 53 -0.01 -2.85 11.32
CA ARG A 53 1.28 -3.44 11.70
C ARG A 53 1.71 -4.55 10.74
N HIS A 54 0.79 -5.42 10.32
CA HIS A 54 1.08 -6.48 9.36
C HIS A 54 1.41 -5.90 7.99
N ALA A 55 0.55 -5.01 7.48
CA ALA A 55 0.72 -4.37 6.18
C ALA A 55 2.04 -3.60 6.12
N LEU A 56 2.36 -2.78 7.13
CA LEU A 56 3.60 -2.02 7.21
C LEU A 56 4.84 -2.92 7.22
N LYS A 57 4.80 -4.04 7.94
CA LYS A 57 5.90 -5.01 7.90
C LYS A 57 6.09 -5.55 6.48
N TRP A 58 5.02 -6.00 5.84
CA TRP A 58 5.11 -6.53 4.48
C TRP A 58 5.57 -5.47 3.47
N ILE A 59 5.05 -4.24 3.57
CA ILE A 59 5.45 -3.11 2.71
C ILE A 59 6.93 -2.77 2.90
N ALA A 60 7.41 -2.75 4.15
CA ALA A 60 8.83 -2.50 4.44
C ALA A 60 9.72 -3.59 3.81
N ASP A 61 9.34 -4.86 3.96
CA ASP A 61 10.08 -6.00 3.42
C ASP A 61 10.08 -6.02 1.86
N ASN A 62 9.08 -5.41 1.21
CA ASN A 62 8.91 -5.41 -0.27
C ASN A 62 9.02 -3.99 -0.88
N ARG A 63 9.59 -3.04 -0.13
CA ARG A 63 9.54 -1.61 -0.48
C ARG A 63 10.19 -1.30 -1.82
N GLU A 64 11.34 -1.90 -2.10
CA GLU A 64 12.10 -1.66 -3.33
C GLU A 64 11.31 -2.10 -4.57
N GLU A 65 10.76 -3.32 -4.56
CA GLU A 65 9.92 -3.83 -5.63
C GLU A 65 8.66 -2.96 -5.84
N LEU A 66 8.01 -2.53 -4.76
CA LEU A 66 6.84 -1.66 -4.83
C LEU A 66 7.17 -0.29 -5.43
N MET A 67 8.33 0.27 -5.10
CA MET A 67 8.81 1.53 -5.69
C MET A 67 9.10 1.37 -7.18
N GLU A 68 9.82 0.31 -7.58
CA GLU A 68 10.11 0.03 -9.00
C GLU A 68 8.83 -0.14 -9.81
N GLN A 69 7.87 -0.89 -9.29
CA GLN A 69 6.57 -1.09 -9.94
C GLN A 69 5.73 0.19 -9.98
N TRP A 70 5.78 1.01 -8.93
CA TRP A 70 5.11 2.31 -8.93
C TRP A 70 5.70 3.20 -10.03
N HIS A 71 7.04 3.25 -10.15
CA HIS A 71 7.72 3.97 -11.22
C HIS A 71 7.38 3.42 -12.61
N ALA A 72 7.34 2.10 -12.78
CA ALA A 72 6.95 1.49 -14.06
C ALA A 72 5.50 1.79 -14.48
N LEU A 73 4.61 2.06 -13.52
CA LEU A 73 3.21 2.42 -13.79
C LEU A 73 3.00 3.92 -14.08
N HIS A 74 3.93 4.79 -13.65
CA HIS A 74 3.77 6.25 -13.72
C HIS A 74 4.92 6.97 -14.45
N GLY A 75 5.89 6.23 -14.96
CA GLY A 75 6.99 6.70 -15.80
C GLY A 75 6.69 6.62 -17.29
#